data_AF-A0A1M5MJC4-F1
#
_entry.id   AF-A0A1M5MJC4-F1
#
_cell.length_a   1.000
_cell.length_b   1.000
_cell.length_c   1.000
_cell.angle_alpha   90.00
_cell.angle_beta   90.00
_cell.angle_gamma   90.00
#
_symmetry.space_group_name_H-M   'P 1'
#
loop_
_entity.id
_entity.type
_entity.pdbx_description
1 polymer ?
#
loop_
_entity_poly.entity_id
_entity_poly.type
_entity_poly.pdbx_seq_one_letter_code
_entity_poly.pdbx_strand_id
1 'polypeptide(L)'
;MAVILTVGLINILFTVWTSIPYLKKGGDSLLYFGNIATMDIKQFDIKSSNETEDGGLADLRGQVHVLARGLHAKFRFLKIAGILLLIQAVFFLPLVILIVTNIKHQ
;
A
#
# COMPACT_ATOMS: atom_id res chain seq x y z
N MET A 1 14.35 8.91 -25.36
CA MET A 1 13.01 8.30 -25.31
C MET A 1 12.97 7.00 -24.52
N ALA A 2 13.72 5.96 -24.89
CA ALA A 2 13.66 4.64 -24.21
C ALA A 2 13.81 4.72 -22.69
N VAL A 3 14.79 5.48 -22.18
CA VAL A 3 15.01 5.66 -20.73
C VAL A 3 13.77 6.24 -20.01
N ILE A 4 13.16 7.29 -20.58
CA ILE A 4 11.98 7.94 -20.00
C ILE A 4 10.79 6.98 -19.95
N LEU A 5 10.62 6.18 -21.01
CA LEU A 5 9.56 5.16 -21.09
C LEU A 5 9.78 4.03 -20.07
N THR A 6 11.01 3.52 -19.95
CA THR A 6 11.36 2.47 -18.99
C THR A 6 11.18 2.95 -17.55
N VAL A 7 11.67 4.15 -17.23
CA VAL A 7 11.45 4.78 -15.91
C VAL A 7 9.96 4.94 -15.63
N GLY A 8 9.19 5.33 -16.64
CA GLY A 8 7.75 5.47 -16.51
C GLY A 8 7.03 4.17 -16.21
N LEU A 9 7.39 3.08 -16.89
CA LEU A 9 6.84 1.77 -16.62
C LEU A 9 7.16 1.30 -15.20
N ILE A 10 8.40 1.49 -14.75
CA ILE A 10 8.83 1.14 -13.38
C ILE A 10 8.02 1.94 -12.35
N ASN A 11 7.81 3.24 -12.57
CA ASN A 11 7.00 4.08 -11.68
C ASN A 11 5.56 3.61 -11.58
N ILE A 12 4.95 3.19 -12.70
CA ILE A 12 3.58 2.65 -12.70
C ILE A 12 3.53 1.36 -11.87
N LEU A 13 4.44 0.43 -12.12
CA LEU A 13 4.51 -0.84 -11.36
C LEU A 13 4.72 -0.58 -9.86
N PHE A 14 5.63 0.33 -9.52
CA PHE A 14 5.90 0.72 -8.14
C PHE A 14 4.68 1.35 -7.48
N THR A 15 3.99 2.26 -8.17
CA THR A 15 2.77 2.90 -7.67
C THR A 15 1.70 1.86 -7.39
N VAL A 16 1.39 1.00 -8.36
CA VAL A 16 0.41 -0.08 -8.21
C VAL A 16 0.75 -0.96 -7.01
N TRP A 17 2.01 -1.37 -6.87
CA TRP A 17 2.46 -2.17 -5.73
C TRP A 17 2.25 -1.45 -4.38
N THR A 18 2.57 -0.16 -4.30
CA THR A 18 2.37 0.63 -3.07
C THR A 18 0.89 0.88 -2.74
N SER A 19 0.00 0.89 -3.73
CA SER A 19 -1.44 1.09 -3.57
C SER A 19 -2.19 -0.13 -3.04
N ILE A 20 -1.59 -1.33 -3.10
CA ILE A 20 -2.18 -2.52 -2.48
C ILE A 20 -2.40 -2.22 -0.98
N PRO A 21 -3.55 -2.52 -0.38
CA PRO A 21 -3.79 -2.24 1.04
C PRO A 21 -2.83 -3.03 1.95
N TYR A 22 -2.54 -2.51 3.15
CA TYR A 22 -1.81 -3.27 4.17
C TYR A 22 -2.80 -3.95 5.11
N LEU A 23 -2.90 -5.27 4.99
CA LEU A 23 -3.61 -6.08 5.97
C LEU A 23 -2.67 -7.20 6.42
N LYS A 24 -2.11 -7.05 7.61
CA LYS A 24 -1.26 -8.07 8.20
C LYS A 24 -2.10 -9.04 9.02
N LYS A 25 -1.73 -10.32 8.95
CA LYS A 25 -2.23 -11.37 9.84
C LYS A 25 -1.37 -11.43 11.10
N GLY A 26 -2.02 -11.58 12.26
CA GLY A 26 -1.38 -11.51 13.58
C GLY A 26 -1.51 -12.83 14.32
N GLY A 27 -0.91 -13.92 13.83
CA GLY A 27 -0.93 -15.21 14.53
C GLY A 27 -2.36 -15.67 14.88
N ASP A 28 -2.60 -16.07 16.13
CA ASP A 28 -3.90 -16.51 16.64
C ASP A 28 -4.78 -15.38 17.22
N SER A 29 -4.41 -14.12 16.96
CA SER A 29 -5.12 -12.94 17.46
C SER A 29 -6.60 -12.89 17.06
N LEU A 30 -7.42 -12.41 18.00
CA LEU A 30 -8.85 -12.18 17.85
C LEU A 30 -9.19 -10.77 17.38
N LEU A 31 -8.26 -9.83 17.44
CA LEU A 31 -8.51 -8.45 17.03
C LEU A 31 -7.94 -8.13 15.66
N TYR A 32 -6.90 -8.86 15.19
CA TYR A 32 -6.35 -8.67 13.86
C TYR A 32 -7.37 -8.97 12.77
N PHE A 33 -7.80 -7.92 12.05
CA PHE A 33 -8.76 -8.02 10.93
C PHE A 33 -8.39 -9.09 9.89
N GLY A 34 -7.10 -9.27 9.59
CA GLY A 34 -6.65 -10.31 8.66
C GLY A 34 -6.88 -11.74 9.14
N ASN A 35 -6.94 -11.95 10.46
CA ASN A 35 -7.25 -13.23 11.08
C ASN A 35 -8.76 -13.45 11.16
N ILE A 36 -9.49 -12.45 11.65
CA ILE A 36 -10.96 -12.48 11.75
C ILE A 36 -11.57 -12.73 10.37
N ALA A 37 -11.08 -12.07 9.32
CA ALA A 37 -11.56 -12.25 7.95
C ALA A 37 -11.40 -13.68 7.41
N THR A 38 -10.58 -14.51 8.04
CA THR A 38 -10.38 -15.93 7.69
C THR A 38 -10.90 -16.91 8.73
N MET A 39 -11.51 -16.42 9.80
CA MET A 39 -12.05 -17.23 10.89
C MET A 39 -13.55 -17.47 10.66
N ASP A 40 -14.04 -18.68 10.93
CA ASP A 40 -15.48 -18.93 10.93
C ASP A 40 -16.15 -18.21 12.11
N ILE A 41 -17.39 -17.76 11.92
CA ILE A 41 -18.11 -17.00 12.94
C ILE A 41 -18.28 -17.79 14.26
N LYS A 42 -18.48 -19.11 14.21
CA LYS A 42 -18.60 -19.93 15.42
C LYS A 42 -17.27 -20.05 16.15
N GLN A 43 -16.17 -20.14 15.40
CA GLN A 43 -14.83 -20.16 15.97
C GLN A 43 -14.50 -18.81 16.63
N PHE A 44 -14.91 -17.71 16.01
CA PHE A 44 -14.74 -16.38 16.56
C PHE A 44 -15.54 -16.18 17.85
N ASP A 45 -16.80 -16.60 17.90
CA ASP A 45 -17.64 -16.51 19.11
C ASP A 45 -17.04 -17.30 20.27
N ILE A 46 -16.60 -18.54 20.02
CA ILE A 46 -16.00 -19.38 21.06
C ILE A 46 -14.71 -18.75 21.57
N LYS A 47 -13.82 -18.31 20.68
CA LYS A 47 -12.54 -17.72 21.11
C LYS A 47 -12.74 -16.38 21.82
N SER A 48 -13.59 -15.50 21.29
CA SER A 48 -13.84 -14.18 21.88
C SER A 48 -14.52 -14.27 23.25
N SER A 49 -15.40 -15.25 23.47
CA SER A 49 -16.05 -15.48 24.77
C SER A 49 -15.10 -15.99 25.85
N ASN A 50 -13.98 -16.60 25.46
CA ASN A 50 -12.98 -17.15 26.39
C ASN A 50 -11.78 -16.20 26.61
N GLU A 51 -11.76 -15.06 25.93
CA GLU A 51 -10.66 -14.09 26.03
C GLU A 51 -10.76 -13.29 27.34
N THR A 52 -9.63 -13.06 28.00
CA THR A 52 -9.58 -12.22 29.20
C THR A 52 -9.47 -10.75 28.83
N GLU A 53 -9.91 -9.85 29.72
CA GLU A 53 -9.81 -8.40 29.50
C GLU A 53 -8.34 -7.97 29.26
N ASP A 54 -7.41 -8.46 30.07
CA ASP A 54 -5.98 -8.18 29.93
C ASP A 54 -5.40 -8.74 28.62
N GLY A 55 -5.81 -9.95 28.22
CA GLY A 55 -5.41 -10.59 26.96
C GLY A 55 -5.88 -9.79 25.75
N GLY A 56 -7.16 -9.41 25.74
CA GLY A 56 -7.75 -8.57 24.70
C GLY A 56 -7.09 -7.20 24.59
N LEU A 57 -6.76 -6.54 25.72
CA LEU A 57 -6.04 -5.27 25.72
C LEU A 57 -4.62 -5.40 25.18
N ALA A 58 -3.91 -6.48 25.52
CA ALA A 58 -2.58 -6.75 24.99
C ALA A 58 -2.62 -7.00 23.46
N ASP A 59 -3.58 -7.79 23.00
CA ASP A 59 -3.79 -8.06 21.57
C ASP A 59 -4.15 -6.78 20.79
N LEU A 60 -5.01 -5.93 21.37
CA LEU A 60 -5.40 -4.65 20.77
C LEU A 60 -4.19 -3.73 20.60
N ARG A 61 -3.36 -3.57 21.64
CA ARG A 61 -2.14 -2.77 21.59
C ARG A 61 -1.18 -3.30 20.53
N GLY A 62 -1.02 -4.63 20.46
CA GLY A 62 -0.22 -5.30 19.44
C GLY A 62 -0.72 -5.01 18.02
N GLN A 63 -2.03 -5.16 17.79
CA GLN A 63 -2.67 -4.87 16.51
C GLN A 63 -2.47 -3.42 16.08
N VAL A 64 -2.79 -2.48 16.96
CA VAL A 64 -2.67 -1.04 16.68
C VAL A 64 -1.23 -0.70 16.34
N HIS A 65 -0.25 -1.20 17.11
CA HIS A 65 1.16 -0.94 16.85
C HIS A 65 1.61 -1.48 15.48
N VAL A 66 1.25 -2.73 15.14
CA VAL A 66 1.64 -3.37 13.88
C VAL A 66 0.96 -2.70 12.69
N LEU A 67 -0.34 -2.39 12.79
CA LEU A 67 -1.07 -1.69 11.74
C LEU A 67 -0.52 -0.28 11.54
N ALA A 68 -0.29 0.48 12.61
CA ALA A 68 0.27 1.83 12.52
C ALA A 68 1.64 1.82 11.85
N ARG A 69 2.53 0.89 12.22
CA ARG A 69 3.86 0.75 11.61
C ARG A 69 3.80 0.37 10.14
N GLY A 70 2.94 -0.60 9.79
CA GLY A 70 2.76 -1.03 8.41
C GLY A 70 2.14 0.06 7.52
N LEU A 71 1.14 0.76 8.04
CA LEU A 71 0.47 1.87 7.37
C LEU A 71 1.42 3.06 7.17
N HIS A 72 2.20 3.41 8.20
CA HIS A 72 3.23 4.45 8.09
C HIS A 72 4.26 4.13 7.00
N ALA A 73 4.74 2.88 6.94
CA ALA A 73 5.64 2.44 5.88
C ALA A 73 4.99 2.53 4.49
N LYS A 74 3.73 2.09 4.33
CA LYS A 74 3.00 2.19 3.05
C LYS A 74 2.81 3.62 2.60
N PHE A 75 2.36 4.51 3.48
CA PHE A 75 2.20 5.92 3.13
C PHE A 75 3.52 6.59 2.75
N ARG A 76 4.62 6.21 3.40
CA ARG A 76 5.95 6.70 3.02
C ARG A 76 6.32 6.28 1.59
N PHE A 77 6.11 5.01 1.23
CA PHE A 77 6.37 4.55 -0.14
C PHE A 77 5.43 5.18 -1.16
N LEU A 78 4.15 5.34 -0.83
CA LEU A 78 3.17 6.00 -1.69
C LEU A 78 3.54 7.48 -1.94
N LYS A 79 4.03 8.17 -0.90
CA LYS A 79 4.55 9.54 -1.03
C LYS A 79 5.74 9.60 -1.99
N ILE A 80 6.67 8.65 -1.89
CA ILE A 80 7.82 8.54 -2.80
C ILE A 80 7.34 8.29 -4.24
N ALA A 81 6.42 7.34 -4.44
CA ALA A 81 5.84 7.04 -5.75
C ALA A 81 5.17 8.28 -6.37
N GLY A 82 4.40 9.03 -5.58
CA GLY A 82 3.77 10.28 -6.02
C GLY A 82 4.78 11.35 -6.43
N ILE A 83 5.88 11.50 -5.68
CA ILE A 83 6.96 12.44 -6.04
C ILE A 83 7.64 12.01 -7.35
N LEU A 84 7.94 10.72 -7.51
CA LEU A 84 8.57 10.21 -8.74
C LEU A 84 7.66 10.38 -9.95
N LEU A 85 6.35 10.16 -9.80
CA LEU A 85 5.37 10.42 -10.85
C LEU A 85 5.31 11.90 -11.25
N LEU A 86 5.37 12.81 -10.28
CA LEU A 86 5.39 14.25 -10.56
C LEU A 86 6.65 14.65 -11.35
N ILE A 87 7.82 14.17 -10.91
CA ILE A 87 9.09 14.40 -11.61
C ILE A 87 9.01 13.87 -13.04
N GLN A 88 8.51 12.64 -13.21
CA GLN A 88 8.33 12.04 -14.53
C GLN A 88 7.39 12.87 -15.41
N ALA A 89 6.27 13.36 -14.88
CA ALA A 89 5.33 14.19 -15.64
C ALA A 89 6.01 15.47 -16.17
N VAL A 90 6.85 16.12 -15.35
CA VAL A 90 7.64 17.29 -15.76
C VAL A 90 8.59 16.97 -16.91
N PHE A 91 9.29 15.82 -16.87
CA PHE A 91 10.16 15.40 -17.96
C PHE A 91 9.42 14.94 -19.23
N PHE A 92 8.16 14.52 -19.10
CA PHE A 92 7.32 14.15 -20.24
C PHE A 92 6.87 15.37 -21.05
N LEU A 93 6.66 16.53 -20.42
CA LEU A 93 6.22 17.75 -21.12
C LEU A 93 7.13 18.16 -22.30
N PRO A 94 8.45 18.34 -22.16
CA PRO A 94 9.32 18.70 -23.28
C PRO A 94 9.36 17.62 -24.36
N LEU A 95 9.22 16.35 -23.99
CA LEU A 95 9.16 15.25 -24.96
C LEU A 95 7.88 15.34 -25.80
N VAL A 96 6.73 15.58 -25.17
CA VAL A 96 5.45 15.78 -25.87
C VAL A 96 5.53 17.00 -26.80
N ILE A 97 6.11 18.11 -26.33
CA ILE A 97 6.32 19.30 -27.17
C ILE A 97 7.15 18.95 -28.40
N LEU A 98 8.29 18.26 -28.23
CA LEU A 98 9.18 17.86 -29.33
C LEU A 98 8.47 16.94 -30.33
N ILE A 99 7.67 15.99 -29.86
CA ILE A 99 6.92 15.07 -30.73
C ILE A 99 5.87 15.86 -31.53
N VAL A 100 5.08 16.70 -30.86
CA VAL A 100 4.02 17.49 -31.50
C VAL A 100 4.59 18.46 -32.53
N THR A 101 5.72 19.13 -32.23
CA THR A 101 6.35 20.06 -33.18
C THR A 101 6.92 19.33 -34.39
N ASN A 102 7.54 18.16 -34.22
CA ASN A 102 8.07 17.39 -35.35
C ASN A 102 6.97 16.80 -36.23
N ILE A 103 5.87 16.30 -35.63
CA ILE A 103 4.73 15.78 -36.41
C ILE A 103 4.05 16.90 -37.20
N LYS A 104 3.98 18.12 -36.65
CA LYS A 104 3.37 19.27 -37.36
C LYS A 104 4.19 19.76 -38.56
N HIS A 105 5.45 19.36 -38.66
CA HIS A 105 6.36 19.75 -39.75
C HIS A 105 6.55 18.67 -40.83
N GLN A 106 5.93 17.49 -40.67
CA GLN A 106 5.80 16.46 -41.70
C GLN A 106 4.45 16.58 -42.41
#